data_AF-A0A441BLL1-F1
#
_entry.id   AF-A0A441BLL1-F1
#
_cell.length_a   1.000
_cell.length_b   1.000
_cell.length_c   1.000
_cell.angle_alpha   90.00
_cell.angle_beta   90.00
_cell.angle_gamma   90.00
#
_symmetry.space_group_name_H-M   'P 1'
#
loop_
_entity.id
_entity.type
_entity.pdbx_description
1 polymer ?
#
loop_
_entity_poly.entity_id
_entity_poly.type
_entity_poly.pdbx_seq_one_letter_code
_entity_poly.pdbx_strand_id
1 'polypeptide(L)'
;MDIIKIDRSFIARLWPEDPSLVIVQGLIDIARQLDIRVVAEGIEAEVQASQLWSMGCKLGQGFAFSKPLDRLAIAELLKRHSQGIAGATPLYAESDAAPRRPATGGNFNFQLTGTG
;
A
#
# COMPACT_ATOMS: atom_id res chain seq x y z
N MET A 1 8.29 -15.67 4.02
CA MET A 1 7.87 -14.44 4.71
C MET A 1 8.21 -13.33 3.75
N ASP A 2 7.20 -12.67 3.19
CA ASP A 2 7.40 -11.89 1.95
C ASP A 2 7.43 -10.38 2.20
N ILE A 3 7.17 -9.97 3.46
CA ILE A 3 7.05 -8.58 3.89
C ILE A 3 7.52 -8.41 5.35
N ILE A 4 8.29 -7.36 5.62
CA ILE A 4 8.61 -6.86 6.96
C ILE A 4 7.73 -5.64 7.27
N LYS A 5 7.24 -5.56 8.51
CA LYS A 5 6.43 -4.43 8.99
C LYS A 5 7.26 -3.58 9.95
N ILE A 6 7.31 -2.26 9.73
CA ILE A 6 7.90 -1.31 10.68
C ILE A 6 6.78 -0.77 11.56
N ASP A 7 6.85 -1.07 12.84
CA ASP A 7 5.83 -0.67 13.81
C ASP A 7 5.73 0.86 13.98
N ARG A 8 4.53 1.32 14.34
CA ARG A 8 4.20 2.73 14.61
C ARG A 8 5.14 3.40 15.60
N SER A 9 5.67 2.67 16.59
CA SER A 9 6.61 3.24 17.57
C SER A 9 7.93 3.75 16.96
N PHE A 10 8.33 3.23 15.81
CA PHE A 10 9.46 3.75 15.04
C PHE A 10 9.01 4.89 14.10
N ILE A 11 7.86 4.73 13.45
CA ILE A 11 7.32 5.72 12.52
C ILE A 11 6.95 7.03 13.21
N ALA A 12 6.40 6.98 14.43
CA ALA A 12 6.02 8.16 15.21
C ALA A 12 7.21 9.08 15.56
N ARG A 13 8.44 8.55 15.48
CA ARG A 13 9.70 9.28 15.73
C ARG A 13 10.40 9.71 14.44
N LEU A 14 9.78 9.53 13.28
CA LEU A 14 10.31 10.03 12.00
C LEU A 14 10.04 11.53 11.86
N TRP A 15 10.85 12.31 12.57
CA TRP A 15 10.93 13.76 12.46
C TRP A 15 12.32 14.16 11.98
N PRO A 16 12.47 15.33 11.31
CA PRO A 16 13.79 15.85 10.97
C PRO A 16 14.72 15.88 12.20
N GLU A 17 15.97 15.48 12.01
CA GLU A 17 17.01 15.40 13.05
C GLU A 17 16.82 14.33 14.15
N ASP A 18 15.79 13.48 14.08
CA ASP A 18 15.63 12.39 15.05
C ASP A 18 16.58 11.21 14.73
N PRO A 19 17.38 10.71 15.70
CA PRO A 19 18.25 9.55 15.51
C PRO A 19 17.53 8.28 15.03
N SER A 20 16.22 8.16 15.28
CA SER A 20 15.37 7.05 14.82
C SER A 20 15.35 6.91 13.29
N LEU A 21 15.64 8.00 12.56
CA LEU A 21 15.82 8.00 11.10
C LEU A 21 16.86 6.97 10.67
N VAL A 22 17.99 6.89 11.38
CA VAL A 22 19.10 5.98 11.04
C VAL A 22 18.68 4.52 11.22
N ILE A 23 17.90 4.22 12.26
CA ILE A 23 17.40 2.87 12.53
C ILE A 23 16.44 2.42 11.43
N VAL A 24 15.47 3.28 11.09
CA VAL A 24 14.48 2.98 10.06
C VAL A 24 15.13 2.83 8.69
N GLN A 25 16.07 3.72 8.34
CA GLN A 25 16.85 3.62 7.11
C GLN A 25 17.64 2.31 7.05
N GLY A 26 18.35 1.95 8.13
CA GLY A 26 19.11 0.71 8.20
C GLY A 26 18.23 -0.54 8.03
N LEU A 27 17.04 -0.55 8.63
CA LEU A 27 16.09 -1.65 8.44
C LEU A 27 15.62 -1.76 6.98
N ILE A 28 15.28 -0.63 6.35
CA ILE A 28 14.87 -0.58 4.94
C ILE A 28 16.01 -1.07 4.03
N ASP A 29 17.24 -0.70 4.33
CA ASP A 29 18.41 -1.12 3.56
C ASP A 29 18.67 -2.63 3.67
N ILE A 30 18.57 -3.19 4.88
CA ILE A 30 18.69 -4.64 5.10
C ILE A 30 17.58 -5.37 4.33
N ALA A 31 16.33 -4.93 4.46
CA ALA A 31 15.20 -5.56 3.77
C ALA A 31 15.38 -5.52 2.25
N ARG A 32 15.84 -4.38 1.71
CA ARG A 32 16.16 -4.21 0.28
C ARG A 32 17.26 -5.17 -0.19
N GLN A 33 18.33 -5.35 0.59
CA GLN A 33 19.41 -6.29 0.24
C GLN A 33 18.95 -7.76 0.23
N LEU A 34 17.92 -8.07 1.03
CA LEU A 34 17.31 -9.39 1.09
C LEU A 34 16.14 -9.59 0.12
N ASP A 35 15.84 -8.59 -0.73
CA ASP A 35 14.66 -8.56 -1.61
C ASP A 35 13.33 -8.76 -0.86
N ILE A 36 13.23 -8.21 0.36
CA ILE A 36 12.04 -8.25 1.20
C ILE A 36 11.33 -6.91 1.13
N ARG A 37 10.02 -6.93 0.86
CA ARG A 37 9.20 -5.72 0.86
C ARG A 37 9.01 -5.21 2.28
N VAL A 38 8.92 -3.89 2.44
CA VAL A 38 8.68 -3.23 3.73
C VAL A 38 7.36 -2.48 3.71
N VAL A 39 6.56 -2.65 4.76
CA VAL A 39 5.35 -1.85 5.03
C VAL A 39 5.56 -1.05 6.32
N ALA A 40 5.48 0.27 6.24
CA ALA A 40 5.51 1.15 7.41
C ALA A 40 4.11 1.34 8.01
N GLU A 41 3.95 1.12 9.32
CA GLU A 41 2.67 1.24 10.01
C GLU A 41 2.57 2.51 10.85
N GLY A 42 1.39 3.12 10.89
CA GLY A 42 1.11 4.27 11.76
C GLY A 42 1.66 5.59 11.22
N ILE A 43 1.66 5.78 9.90
CA ILE A 43 2.00 7.06 9.27
C ILE A 43 0.87 8.06 9.53
N GLU A 44 1.15 9.12 10.26
CA GLU A 44 0.16 10.10 10.71
C GLU A 44 0.33 11.48 10.05
N ALA A 45 1.50 11.75 9.48
CA ALA A 45 1.80 13.01 8.80
C ALA A 45 2.45 12.79 7.43
N GLU A 46 2.23 13.75 6.52
CA GLU A 46 2.83 13.74 5.18
C GLU A 46 4.36 13.72 5.22
N VAL A 47 4.98 14.46 6.16
CA VAL A 47 6.44 14.47 6.35
C VAL A 47 7.01 13.07 6.61
N GLN A 48 6.32 12.23 7.39
CA GLN A 48 6.73 10.86 7.65
C GLN A 48 6.63 10.02 6.37
N ALA A 49 5.56 10.19 5.60
CA ALA A 49 5.39 9.51 4.31
C ALA A 49 6.48 9.91 3.31
N SER A 50 6.82 11.19 3.22
CA SER A 50 7.88 11.70 2.34
C SER A 50 9.25 11.15 2.72
N GLN A 51 9.57 11.09 4.02
CA GLN A 51 10.81 10.50 4.51
C GLN A 51 10.88 9.00 4.18
N LEU A 52 9.83 8.23 4.50
CA LEU A 52 9.77 6.81 4.16
C LEU A 52 9.92 6.57 2.65
N TRP A 53 9.28 7.40 1.84
CA TRP A 53 9.38 7.33 0.38
C TRP A 53 10.80 7.56 -0.11
N SER A 54 11.52 8.55 0.44
CA SER A 54 12.91 8.85 0.09
C SER A 54 13.88 7.76 0.53
N MET A 55 13.60 7.09 1.65
CA MET A 55 14.38 5.94 2.14
C MET A 55 14.16 4.68 1.28
N GLY A 56 13.14 4.67 0.41
CA GLY A 56 12.81 3.55 -0.46
C GLY A 56 11.66 2.66 0.04
N CYS A 57 11.01 2.99 1.15
CA CYS A 57 9.81 2.31 1.61
C CYS A 57 8.60 2.76 0.76
N LYS A 58 8.04 1.84 -0.04
CA LYS A 58 6.96 2.15 -1.01
C LYS A 58 5.57 1.71 -0.55
N LEU A 59 5.48 1.03 0.58
CA LEU A 59 4.21 0.58 1.15
C LEU A 59 4.06 1.15 2.56
N GLY A 60 2.87 1.65 2.87
CA GLY A 60 2.60 2.21 4.18
C GLY A 60 1.11 2.26 4.49
N GLN A 61 0.81 2.33 5.78
CA GLN A 61 -0.55 2.52 6.28
C GLN A 61 -0.55 3.48 7.47
N GLY A 62 -1.64 4.24 7.60
CA GLY A 62 -1.84 5.15 8.72
C GLY A 62 -2.81 6.27 8.40
N PHE A 63 -3.06 7.12 9.40
CA PHE A 63 -4.06 8.17 9.32
C PHE A 63 -3.74 9.27 8.30
N ALA A 64 -2.49 9.41 7.89
CA ALA A 64 -2.10 10.29 6.78
C ALA A 64 -2.76 9.87 5.44
N PHE A 65 -3.09 8.58 5.27
CA PHE A 65 -3.74 8.06 4.07
C PHE A 65 -5.26 7.96 4.26
N SER A 66 -5.69 7.32 5.34
CA SER A 66 -7.10 7.18 5.70
C SER A 66 -7.24 6.84 7.17
N LYS A 67 -8.31 7.32 7.78
CA LYS A 67 -8.80 6.79 9.07
C LYS A 67 -9.36 5.37 8.88
N PRO A 68 -9.55 4.59 9.96
CA PRO A 68 -10.30 3.34 9.89
C PRO A 68 -11.70 3.61 9.31
N LEU A 69 -12.09 2.79 8.34
CA LEU A 69 -13.34 2.94 7.62
C LEU A 69 -14.28 1.78 7.98
N ASP A 70 -15.58 2.05 7.92
CA ASP A 70 -16.57 0.98 7.96
C ASP A 70 -16.54 0.14 6.66
N ARG A 71 -17.32 -0.94 6.65
CA ARG A 71 -17.41 -1.89 5.52
C ARG A 71 -17.80 -1.21 4.20
N LEU A 72 -18.72 -0.25 4.23
CA LEU A 72 -19.23 0.38 3.01
C LEU A 72 -18.21 1.38 2.47
N ALA A 73 -17.63 2.19 3.35
CA ALA A 73 -16.62 3.18 3.01
C ALA A 73 -15.34 2.51 2.48
N ILE A 74 -14.89 1.40 3.06
CA ILE A 74 -13.72 0.68 2.52
C ILE A 74 -14.02 0.03 1.17
N ALA A 75 -15.23 -0.51 0.96
CA ALA A 75 -15.63 -1.08 -0.33
C ALA A 75 -15.61 -0.02 -1.44
N GLU A 76 -16.08 1.19 -1.13
CA GLU A 76 -16.05 2.32 -2.06
C GLU A 76 -14.63 2.81 -2.32
N LEU A 77 -13.79 2.92 -1.29
CA LEU A 77 -12.38 3.28 -1.45
C LEU A 77 -11.64 2.27 -2.34
N LEU A 78 -11.87 0.98 -2.12
CA LEU A 78 -11.29 -0.09 -2.94
C LEU A 78 -11.77 -0.01 -4.39
N LYS A 79 -13.06 0.24 -4.65
CA LYS A 79 -13.57 0.43 -6.02
C LYS A 79 -12.86 1.60 -6.73
N ARG A 80 -12.71 2.74 -6.04
CA ARG A 80 -12.06 3.93 -6.61
C ARG A 80 -10.59 3.74 -6.95
N HIS A 81 -9.87 2.98 -6.12
CA HIS A 81 -8.42 2.83 -6.24
C HIS A 81 -7.97 1.45 -6.74
N SER A 82 -8.91 0.52 -7.01
CA SER A 82 -8.57 -0.77 -7.59
C SER A 82 -7.93 -0.57 -8.96
N GLN A 83 -6.68 -1.01 -9.09
CA GLN A 83 -6.11 -1.33 -10.38
C GLN A 83 -6.86 -2.58 -10.82
N GLY A 84 -7.79 -2.44 -11.77
CA GLY A 84 -8.58 -3.57 -12.24
C GLY A 84 -7.66 -4.73 -12.62
N ILE A 85 -7.82 -5.88 -11.97
CA ILE A 85 -7.10 -7.09 -12.37
C ILE A 85 -7.87 -7.64 -13.58
N ALA A 86 -7.31 -7.51 -14.78
CA ALA A 86 -7.91 -8.07 -15.98
C ALA A 86 -8.16 -9.57 -15.78
N GLY A 87 -9.42 -9.98 -15.90
CA GLY A 87 -9.83 -11.38 -15.70
C GLY A 87 -10.03 -11.81 -14.23
N ALA A 88 -9.94 -10.91 -13.26
CA ALA A 88 -10.33 -11.25 -11.89
C ALA A 88 -11.83 -11.54 -11.84
N THR A 89 -12.14 -12.81 -11.59
CA THR A 89 -13.49 -13.21 -11.21
C THR A 89 -13.64 -12.89 -9.72
N PRO A 90 -14.64 -12.09 -9.31
CA PRO A 90 -14.89 -11.85 -7.90
C PRO A 90 -15.09 -13.17 -7.16
N LEU A 91 -14.29 -13.41 -6.11
CA LEU A 91 -14.40 -14.60 -5.24
C LEU A 91 -15.78 -14.67 -4.56
N TYR A 92 -16.41 -13.51 -4.38
CA TYR A 92 -17.77 -13.35 -3.89
C TYR A 92 -18.52 -12.43 -4.85
N ALA A 93 -18.78 -12.89 -6.08
CA ALA A 93 -19.90 -12.33 -6.81
C ALA A 93 -21.15 -12.69 -6.01
N GLU A 94 -21.92 -11.69 -5.60
CA GLU A 94 -23.18 -11.82 -4.86
C GLU A 94 -23.88 -13.14 -5.22
N SER A 95 -23.97 -14.02 -4.24
CA SER A 95 -24.75 -15.24 -4.36
C SER A 95 -26.21 -14.84 -4.53
N ASP A 96 -26.64 -14.80 -5.80
CA ASP A 96 -27.92 -15.40 -6.16
C ASP A 96 -27.90 -16.16 -7.50
N ALA A 97 -26.73 -16.39 -8.13
CA ALA A 97 -26.66 -17.34 -9.24
C ALA A 97 -25.26 -17.95 -9.46
N ALA A 98 -25.24 -19.29 -9.43
CA ALA A 98 -24.22 -20.29 -9.82
C ALA A 98 -22.93 -19.87 -10.59
N PRO A 99 -21.80 -20.59 -10.41
CA PRO A 99 -20.51 -20.21 -10.98
C PRO A 99 -20.48 -20.35 -12.50
N ARG A 100 -20.08 -19.29 -13.23
CA ARG A 100 -19.83 -19.33 -14.67
C ARG A 100 -18.32 -19.39 -14.98
N ARG A 101 -17.95 -20.28 -15.90
CA ARG A 101 -16.59 -20.55 -16.41
C ARG A 101 -15.96 -19.30 -17.06
N PRO A 102 -14.62 -19.14 -17.08
CA PRO A 102 -13.98 -17.95 -17.62
C PRO A 102 -13.91 -18.00 -19.15
N ALA A 103 -14.14 -16.85 -19.79
CA ALA A 103 -13.85 -16.63 -21.20
C ALA A 103 -12.70 -15.62 -21.37
N THR A 104 -11.81 -15.95 -22.29
CA THR A 104 -10.52 -15.36 -22.65
C THR A 104 -10.58 -13.97 -23.29
N GLY A 105 -9.54 -13.16 -23.05
CA GLY A 105 -8.91 -12.32 -24.09
C GLY A 105 -8.97 -10.79 -23.91
N GLY A 106 -7.80 -10.13 -24.02
CA GLY A 106 -7.69 -8.70 -24.36
C GLY A 106 -6.54 -7.95 -23.69
N ASN A 107 -5.53 -7.55 -24.49
CA ASN A 107 -4.48 -6.55 -24.15
C ASN A 107 -5.08 -5.18 -23.79
N PHE A 108 -4.32 -4.26 -23.15
CA PHE A 108 -4.02 -2.90 -23.65
C PHE A 108 -3.35 -1.98 -22.60
N ASN A 109 -2.58 -1.02 -23.15
CA ASN A 109 -1.59 -0.10 -22.57
C ASN A 109 -2.15 0.97 -21.62
N PHE A 110 -1.35 1.39 -20.63
CA PHE A 110 -1.65 2.55 -19.78
C PHE A 110 -0.71 3.73 -20.10
N GLN A 111 -1.30 4.90 -20.39
CA GLN A 111 -0.59 6.16 -20.57
C GLN A 111 -0.99 7.11 -19.43
N LEU A 112 0.00 7.59 -18.69
CA LEU A 112 -0.16 8.48 -17.54
C LEU A 112 -0.49 9.91 -18.01
N THR A 113 -1.64 10.44 -17.60
CA THR A 113 -1.91 11.88 -17.50
C THR A 113 -2.03 12.20 -16.00
N GLY A 114 -1.30 13.11 -15.36
CA GLY A 114 -0.57 14.26 -15.86
C GLY A 114 -1.47 15.51 -15.88
N THR A 115 -1.74 16.10 -14.71
CA THR A 115 -2.20 17.49 -14.46
C THR A 115 -2.12 17.70 -12.95
N GLY A 116 -1.63 18.80 -12.37
CA GLY A 116 -1.24 20.12 -12.86
C GLY A 116 -1.11 21.00 -11.62
#